data_AF-A0A920EG79-F1
#
_entry.id   AF-A0A920EG79-F1
#
_cell.length_a   1.000
_cell.length_b   1.000
_cell.length_c   1.000
_cell.angle_alpha   90.00
_cell.angle_beta   90.00
_cell.angle_gamma   90.00
#
_symmetry.space_group_name_H-M   'P 1'
#
loop_
_entity.id
_entity.type
_entity.pdbx_description
1 polymer ?
#
loop_
_entity_poly.entity_id
_entity_poly.type
_entity_poly.pdbx_seq_one_letter_code
_entity_poly.pdbx_strand_id
1 'polypeptide(L)'
;MYKIPAGFDSAFPSVTVLTNILGDPTSGRLQKSLVKNKLAAFAYGFNFQWGEPSVMTFLAQLGGEEDIEPTKKKLIETLENVFETPITAAEVSRAKSKLLKQYKLSFNSSQTIALELSEWIGMGDWRLMFLDRDGLEKVSLESVQAAADEYLVNDNRTLGLFIPEENPNRADSIVRLKQEDVALLVENYKGRENIDKGESFDPSHENIDQRSELTKLESGG
;
A
#
# COMPACT_ATOMS: atom_id res chain seq x y z
N MET A 1 12.57 -4.40 -0.94
CA MET A 1 11.15 -4.80 -1.00
C MET A 1 11.08 -6.30 -0.87
N TYR A 2 10.06 -6.82 -0.19
CA TYR A 2 9.79 -8.25 -0.06
C TYR A 2 8.32 -8.51 -0.36
N LYS A 3 8.00 -9.60 -1.05
CA LYS A 3 6.59 -9.95 -1.31
C LYS A 3 5.97 -10.49 -0.02
N ILE A 4 4.71 -10.16 0.19
CA ILE A 4 3.94 -10.55 1.36
C ILE A 4 2.52 -10.94 0.93
N PRO A 5 1.73 -11.60 1.80
CA PRO A 5 0.36 -11.97 1.48
C PRO A 5 -0.53 -10.77 1.16
N ALA A 6 -1.72 -11.06 0.65
CA ALA A 6 -2.78 -10.07 0.50
C ALA A 6 -3.20 -9.48 1.85
N GLY A 7 -3.76 -8.28 1.82
CA GLY A 7 -4.10 -7.48 3.00
C GLY A 7 -5.14 -8.07 3.94
N PHE A 8 -5.94 -9.03 3.47
CA PHE A 8 -6.94 -9.76 4.26
C PHE A 8 -6.44 -11.13 4.75
N ASP A 9 -5.20 -11.51 4.42
CA ASP A 9 -4.61 -12.75 4.92
C ASP A 9 -4.39 -12.68 6.44
N SER A 10 -4.62 -13.80 7.13
CA SER A 10 -4.44 -13.90 8.58
C SER A 10 -3.01 -13.61 9.08
N ALA A 11 -2.00 -13.75 8.23
CA ALA A 11 -0.61 -13.42 8.54
C ALA A 11 -0.30 -11.92 8.37
N PHE A 12 -1.14 -11.16 7.66
CA PHE A 12 -0.90 -9.75 7.35
C PHE A 12 -0.74 -8.86 8.60
N PRO A 13 -1.53 -9.01 9.69
CA PRO A 13 -1.31 -8.25 10.91
C PRO A 13 0.09 -8.46 11.53
N SER A 14 0.63 -9.69 11.48
CA SER A 14 1.98 -10.00 11.97
C SER A 14 3.05 -9.35 11.08
N VAL A 15 2.83 -9.31 9.76
CA VAL A 15 3.68 -8.58 8.80
C VAL A 15 3.67 -7.07 9.07
N THR A 16 2.52 -6.49 9.38
CA THR A 16 2.40 -5.06 9.73
C THR A 16 3.18 -4.74 11.02
N VAL A 17 3.08 -5.60 12.04
CA VAL A 17 3.87 -5.47 13.28
C VAL A 17 5.37 -5.60 13.01
N LEU A 18 5.78 -6.61 12.23
CA LEU A 18 7.17 -6.80 11.83
C LEU A 18 7.73 -5.56 11.09
N THR A 19 6.97 -5.04 10.13
CA THR A 19 7.32 -3.85 9.36
C THR A 19 7.54 -2.65 10.28
N ASN A 20 6.70 -2.47 11.29
CA ASN A 20 6.88 -1.41 12.28
C ASN A 20 8.13 -1.63 13.16
N ILE A 21 8.40 -2.85 13.62
CA ILE A 21 9.60 -3.17 14.42
C ILE A 21 10.88 -2.84 13.66
N LEU A 22 10.92 -3.15 12.37
CA LEU A 22 12.10 -2.93 11.54
C LEU A 22 12.21 -1.48 11.08
N GLY A 23 11.11 -0.92 10.57
CA GLY A 23 11.07 0.31 9.79
C GLY A 23 10.50 1.53 10.49
N ASP A 24 10.16 1.48 11.77
CA ASP A 24 9.71 2.68 12.48
C ASP A 24 10.81 3.77 12.48
N PRO A 25 10.54 5.00 12.01
CA PRO A 25 11.56 6.04 11.85
C PRO A 25 12.09 6.58 13.18
N THR A 26 11.50 6.21 14.32
CA THR A 26 11.92 6.70 15.64
C THR A 26 12.61 5.63 16.48
N SER A 27 12.11 4.40 16.41
CA SER A 27 12.44 3.29 17.31
C SER A 27 12.75 1.99 16.59
N GLY A 28 12.63 1.97 15.26
CA GLY A 28 12.84 0.77 14.44
C GLY A 28 14.30 0.34 14.42
N ARG A 29 14.52 -0.93 14.10
CA ARG A 29 15.88 -1.49 13.97
C ARG A 29 16.71 -0.77 12.91
N LEU A 30 16.09 -0.36 11.80
CA LEU A 30 16.77 0.42 10.75
C LEU A 30 17.22 1.80 11.24
N GLN A 31 16.40 2.47 12.05
CA GLN A 31 16.78 3.76 12.62
C GLN A 31 18.03 3.64 13.50
N LYS A 32 18.12 2.57 14.30
CA LYS A 32 19.29 2.31 15.14
C LYS A 32 20.52 1.89 14.35
N SER A 33 20.35 1.00 13.36
CA SER A 33 21.48 0.40 12.63
C SER A 33 22.06 1.30 11.55
N LEU A 34 21.24 2.15 10.92
CA LEU A 34 21.66 3.00 9.80
C LEU A 34 21.83 4.45 10.23
N VAL A 35 20.78 5.07 10.78
CA VAL A 35 20.78 6.52 11.04
C VAL A 35 21.66 6.88 12.23
N LYS A 36 21.51 6.18 13.37
CA LYS A 36 22.37 6.44 14.55
C LYS A 36 23.85 6.12 14.29
N ASN A 37 24.14 5.28 13.30
CA ASN A 37 25.50 4.94 12.87
C ASN A 37 26.00 5.79 11.69
N LYS A 38 25.26 6.83 11.28
CA LYS A 38 25.61 7.75 10.19
C LYS A 38 25.82 7.07 8.82
N LEU A 39 25.16 5.94 8.60
CA LEU A 39 25.12 5.27 7.29
C LEU A 39 23.97 5.78 6.42
N ALA A 40 22.96 6.41 7.01
CA ALA A 40 21.83 7.00 6.29
C ALA A 40 21.36 8.26 7.00
N ALA A 41 20.85 9.23 6.24
CA ALA A 41 20.16 10.41 6.78
C ALA A 41 18.79 10.03 7.34
N PHE A 42 18.09 9.10 6.68
CA PHE A 42 16.86 8.51 7.18
C PHE A 42 16.71 7.06 6.74
N ALA A 43 15.96 6.29 7.52
CA ALA A 43 15.53 4.94 7.16
C ALA A 43 14.13 4.68 7.72
N TYR A 44 13.27 4.05 6.91
CA TYR A 44 11.92 3.69 7.34
C TYR A 44 11.39 2.49 6.56
N GLY A 45 10.26 1.94 7.00
CA GLY A 45 9.55 0.87 6.32
C GLY A 45 8.05 1.02 6.40
N PHE A 46 7.38 0.45 5.41
CA PHE A 46 5.93 0.41 5.28
C PHE A 46 5.53 -0.80 4.43
N ASN A 47 4.29 -1.23 4.56
CA ASN A 47 3.72 -2.29 3.76
C ASN A 47 2.47 -1.76 3.06
N PHE A 48 2.23 -2.23 1.85
CA PHE A 48 0.96 -1.96 1.18
C PHE A 48 -0.08 -3.00 1.64
N GLN A 49 -1.32 -2.58 1.84
CA GLN A 49 -2.43 -3.48 2.18
C GLN A 49 -3.37 -3.58 0.99
N TRP A 50 -2.98 -4.39 0.00
CA TRP A 50 -3.75 -4.58 -1.23
C TRP A 50 -4.62 -5.84 -1.16
N GLY A 51 -5.66 -5.92 -2.00
CA GLY A 51 -6.45 -7.15 -2.16
C GLY A 51 -5.72 -8.29 -2.87
N GLU A 52 -4.53 -8.01 -3.42
CA GLU A 52 -3.65 -8.95 -4.10
C GLU A 52 -2.36 -9.14 -3.29
N PRO A 53 -1.53 -10.17 -3.60
CA PRO A 53 -0.20 -10.30 -2.99
C PRO A 53 0.54 -8.98 -3.02
N SER A 54 0.99 -8.57 -1.84
CA SER A 54 1.45 -7.21 -1.61
C SER A 54 2.97 -7.15 -1.42
N VAL A 55 3.50 -5.98 -1.08
CA VAL A 55 4.91 -5.79 -0.79
C VAL A 55 5.14 -5.04 0.52
N MET A 56 6.12 -5.53 1.29
CA MET A 56 6.74 -4.79 2.39
C MET A 56 7.99 -4.08 1.85
N THR A 57 8.10 -2.80 2.13
CA THR A 57 9.13 -1.91 1.59
C THR A 57 9.92 -1.27 2.71
N PHE A 58 11.25 -1.31 2.58
CA PHE A 58 12.18 -0.61 3.45
C PHE A 58 13.05 0.30 2.60
N LEU A 59 13.26 1.51 3.09
CA LEU A 59 14.01 2.56 2.42
C LEU A 59 15.10 3.07 3.36
N ALA A 60 16.24 3.39 2.77
CA ALA A 60 17.31 4.14 3.41
C ALA A 60 17.83 5.14 2.40
N GLN A 61 18.02 6.39 2.82
CA GLN A 61 18.59 7.45 1.98
C GLN A 61 19.85 7.99 2.62
N LEU A 62 20.89 8.16 1.81
CA LEU A 62 22.16 8.76 2.22
C LEU A 62 22.02 10.27 2.41
N GLY A 63 22.93 10.85 3.21
CA GLY A 63 22.96 12.28 3.46
C GLY A 63 23.66 13.09 2.37
N GLY A 64 24.55 12.45 1.59
CA GLY A 64 25.24 13.05 0.47
C GLY A 64 25.65 12.01 -0.57
N GLU A 65 26.78 12.26 -1.23
CA GLU A 65 27.36 11.44 -2.31
C GLU A 65 28.27 10.32 -1.77
N GLU A 66 28.02 9.85 -0.55
CA GLU A 66 28.80 8.75 0.01
C GLU A 66 28.57 7.45 -0.76
N ASP A 67 29.51 6.51 -0.64
CA ASP A 67 29.34 5.17 -1.19
C ASP A 67 28.08 4.51 -0.60
N ILE A 68 27.21 3.99 -1.47
CA ILE A 68 25.97 3.33 -1.09
C ILE A 68 26.19 1.92 -0.53
N GLU A 69 27.34 1.30 -0.82
CA GLU A 69 27.61 -0.10 -0.48
C GLU A 69 27.54 -0.41 1.03
N PRO A 70 28.13 0.39 1.94
CA PRO A 70 28.01 0.18 3.38
C PRO A 70 26.56 0.22 3.87
N THR A 71 25.78 1.17 3.37
CA THR A 71 24.37 1.36 3.73
C THR A 71 23.51 0.22 3.19
N LYS A 72 23.71 -0.16 1.93
CA LYS A 72 23.04 -1.30 1.29
C LYS A 72 23.30 -2.59 2.07
N LYS A 73 24.56 -2.89 2.37
CA LYS A 73 24.95 -4.07 3.14
C LYS A 73 24.29 -4.06 4.51
N LYS A 74 24.37 -2.94 5.23
CA LYS A 74 23.81 -2.87 6.59
C LYS A 74 22.28 -2.92 6.63
N LEU A 75 21.62 -2.36 5.63
CA LEU A 75 20.18 -2.46 5.45
C LEU A 75 19.75 -3.93 5.29
N ILE A 76 20.40 -4.65 4.37
CA ILE A 76 20.12 -6.07 4.13
C ILE A 76 20.41 -6.91 5.38
N GLU A 77 21.58 -6.74 6.00
CA GLU A 77 21.94 -7.45 7.24
C GLU A 77 20.91 -7.24 8.33
N THR A 78 20.40 -6.02 8.51
CA THR A 78 19.42 -5.74 9.57
C THR A 78 18.07 -6.39 9.31
N LEU A 79 17.72 -6.60 8.04
CA LEU A 79 16.44 -7.17 7.63
C LEU A 79 16.47 -8.69 7.55
N GLU A 80 17.53 -9.29 7.03
CA GLU A 80 17.61 -10.73 6.76
C GLU A 80 18.29 -11.52 7.90
N ASN A 81 18.94 -10.84 8.85
CA ASN A 81 19.64 -11.49 9.98
C ASN A 81 18.82 -11.50 11.29
N VAL A 82 17.50 -11.68 11.17
CA VAL A 82 16.61 -11.75 12.34
C VAL A 82 16.83 -13.04 13.14
N PHE A 83 17.39 -14.09 12.53
CA PHE A 83 17.75 -15.31 13.24
C PHE A 83 18.84 -15.09 14.31
N GLU A 84 19.90 -14.34 13.99
CA GLU A 84 20.95 -14.00 14.95
C GLU A 84 20.50 -12.92 15.95
N THR A 85 19.46 -12.15 15.59
CA THR A 85 18.88 -11.12 16.44
C THR A 85 17.36 -11.30 16.56
N PRO A 86 16.88 -12.30 17.32
CA PRO A 86 15.46 -12.63 17.37
C PRO A 86 14.58 -11.42 17.74
N ILE A 87 13.33 -11.42 17.25
CA ILE A 87 12.35 -10.43 17.66
C ILE A 87 12.08 -10.59 19.16
N THR A 88 11.89 -9.47 19.87
CA THR A 88 11.63 -9.49 21.31
C THR A 88 10.17 -9.17 21.63
N ALA A 89 9.66 -9.69 22.75
CA ALA A 89 8.31 -9.38 23.23
C ALA A 89 8.10 -7.87 23.45
N ALA A 90 9.15 -7.15 23.87
CA ALA A 90 9.10 -5.70 24.05
C ALA A 90 8.95 -4.93 22.73
N GLU A 91 9.60 -5.39 21.66
CA GLU A 91 9.42 -4.82 20.31
C GLU A 91 8.00 -5.04 19.81
N VAL A 92 7.48 -6.26 19.94
CA VAL A 92 6.11 -6.62 19.54
C VAL A 92 5.09 -5.79 20.32
N SER A 93 5.20 -5.72 21.64
CA SER A 93 4.29 -4.96 22.49
C SER A 93 4.28 -3.47 22.12
N ARG A 94 5.45 -2.87 21.89
CA ARG A 94 5.59 -1.47 21.47
C ARG A 94 4.92 -1.22 20.11
N ALA A 95 5.24 -2.04 19.12
CA ALA A 95 4.70 -1.91 17.76
C ALA A 95 3.17 -2.07 17.74
N LYS A 96 2.66 -3.14 18.38
CA LYS A 96 1.21 -3.36 18.53
C LYS A 96 0.51 -2.18 19.19
N SER A 97 1.04 -1.69 20.31
CA SER A 97 0.45 -0.56 21.03
C SER A 97 0.40 0.71 20.17
N LYS A 98 1.43 0.96 19.38
CA LYS A 98 1.47 2.09 18.44
C LYS A 98 0.42 1.95 17.34
N LEU A 99 0.36 0.80 16.68
CA LEU A 99 -0.58 0.54 15.59
C LEU A 99 -2.04 0.57 16.06
N LEU A 100 -2.34 -0.04 17.22
CA LEU A 100 -3.69 0.01 17.83
C LEU A 100 -4.08 1.43 18.24
N LYS A 101 -3.12 2.24 18.69
CA LYS A 101 -3.36 3.67 18.96
C LYS A 101 -3.65 4.43 17.66
N GLN A 102 -2.98 4.14 16.56
CA GLN A 102 -3.26 4.76 15.26
C GLN A 102 -4.68 4.44 14.79
N TYR A 103 -5.11 3.18 14.90
CA TYR A 103 -6.50 2.79 14.67
C TYR A 103 -7.49 3.62 15.50
N LYS A 104 -7.28 3.74 16.82
CA LYS A 104 -8.15 4.55 17.68
C LYS A 104 -8.20 6.02 17.27
N LEU A 105 -7.06 6.57 16.84
CA LEU A 105 -6.99 7.96 16.40
C LEU A 105 -7.65 8.19 15.05
N SER A 106 -7.71 7.19 14.14
CA SER A 106 -8.39 7.38 12.85
C SER A 106 -9.90 7.57 13.02
N PHE A 107 -10.51 6.96 14.05
CA PHE A 107 -11.91 7.19 14.43
C PHE A 107 -12.20 8.58 14.99
N ASN A 108 -11.19 9.37 15.36
CA ASN A 108 -11.41 10.75 15.83
C ASN A 108 -11.74 11.73 14.69
N SER A 109 -11.67 11.28 13.44
CA SER A 109 -11.95 12.09 12.25
C SER A 109 -12.88 11.34 11.31
N SER A 110 -14.14 11.81 11.21
CA SER A 110 -15.13 11.23 10.30
C SER A 110 -14.70 11.27 8.83
N GLN A 111 -13.87 12.24 8.44
CA GLN A 111 -13.32 12.32 7.09
C GLN A 111 -12.24 11.27 6.86
N THR A 112 -11.32 11.10 7.81
CA THR A 112 -10.22 10.13 7.72
C THR A 112 -10.77 8.71 7.65
N ILE A 113 -11.71 8.37 8.53
CA ILE A 113 -12.32 7.05 8.55
C ILE A 113 -13.13 6.75 7.28
N ALA A 114 -13.80 7.75 6.69
CA ALA A 114 -14.53 7.57 5.42
C ALA A 114 -13.59 7.29 4.24
N LEU A 115 -12.43 7.96 4.20
CA LEU A 115 -11.39 7.68 3.21
C LEU A 115 -10.80 6.27 3.41
N GLU A 116 -10.46 5.90 4.65
CA GLU A 116 -9.95 4.56 4.98
C GLU A 116 -10.94 3.46 4.59
N LEU A 117 -12.23 3.62 4.89
CA LEU A 117 -13.28 2.67 4.49
C LEU A 117 -13.36 2.45 2.98
N SER A 118 -13.05 3.47 2.17
CA SER A 118 -13.04 3.33 0.71
C SER A 118 -11.95 2.35 0.23
N GLU A 119 -10.79 2.34 0.89
CA GLU A 119 -9.72 1.37 0.61
C GLU A 119 -10.15 -0.06 1.00
N TRP A 120 -10.77 -0.24 2.16
CA TRP A 120 -11.29 -1.54 2.60
C TRP A 120 -12.41 -2.08 1.70
N ILE A 121 -13.29 -1.20 1.21
CA ILE A 121 -14.30 -1.54 0.19
C ILE A 121 -13.61 -1.94 -1.11
N GLY A 122 -12.54 -1.23 -1.51
CA GLY A 122 -11.71 -1.58 -2.67
C GLY A 122 -11.09 -2.97 -2.56
N MET A 123 -10.78 -3.44 -1.34
CA MET A 123 -10.33 -4.81 -1.06
C MET A 123 -11.46 -5.86 -1.02
N GLY A 124 -12.73 -5.42 -1.05
CA GLY A 124 -13.89 -6.29 -1.22
C GLY A 124 -14.89 -6.30 -0.05
N ASP A 125 -14.53 -5.78 1.14
CA ASP A 125 -15.46 -5.71 2.27
C ASP A 125 -14.98 -4.70 3.33
N TRP A 126 -15.83 -3.74 3.68
CA TRP A 126 -15.53 -2.75 4.73
C TRP A 126 -15.24 -3.37 6.10
N ARG A 127 -15.77 -4.57 6.38
CA ARG A 127 -15.54 -5.30 7.64
C ARG A 127 -14.09 -5.73 7.80
N LEU A 128 -13.30 -5.77 6.72
CA LEU A 128 -11.88 -6.08 6.76
C LEU A 128 -11.10 -5.13 7.68
N MET A 129 -11.55 -3.88 7.82
CA MET A 129 -10.97 -2.94 8.80
C MET A 129 -11.01 -3.48 10.23
N PHE A 130 -12.16 -4.02 10.63
CA PHE A 130 -12.36 -4.55 11.98
C PHE A 130 -11.67 -5.90 12.15
N LEU A 131 -11.66 -6.71 11.09
CA LEU A 131 -10.93 -7.97 11.06
C LEU A 131 -9.43 -7.76 11.25
N ASP A 132 -8.84 -6.78 10.56
CA ASP A 132 -7.43 -6.43 10.69
C ASP A 132 -7.10 -5.91 12.09
N ARG A 133 -7.92 -4.99 12.64
CA ARG A 133 -7.79 -4.53 14.04
C ARG A 133 -7.79 -5.70 15.02
N ASP A 134 -8.76 -6.61 14.90
CA ASP A 134 -8.89 -7.76 15.80
C ASP A 134 -7.75 -8.77 15.61
N GLY A 135 -7.24 -8.91 14.38
CA GLY A 135 -6.04 -9.66 14.06
C GLY A 135 -4.80 -9.06 14.72
N LEU A 136 -4.65 -7.74 14.64
CA LEU A 136 -3.57 -6.99 15.26
C LEU A 136 -3.55 -7.19 16.79
N GLU A 137 -4.70 -7.21 17.45
CA GLU A 137 -4.80 -7.50 18.89
C GLU A 137 -4.27 -8.90 19.24
N LYS A 138 -4.45 -9.87 18.34
CA LYS A 138 -4.05 -11.29 18.52
C LYS A 138 -2.61 -11.60 18.15
N VAL A 139 -1.89 -10.68 17.49
CA VAL A 139 -0.49 -10.90 17.08
C VAL A 139 0.37 -11.32 18.27
N SER A 140 1.06 -12.45 18.13
CA SER A 140 1.98 -12.99 19.13
C SER A 140 3.44 -12.82 18.69
N LEU A 141 4.39 -12.99 19.62
CA LEU A 141 5.82 -12.95 19.30
C LEU A 141 6.17 -14.00 18.24
N GLU A 142 5.65 -15.21 18.42
CA GLU A 142 5.89 -16.36 17.54
C GLU A 142 5.38 -16.08 16.13
N SER A 143 4.20 -15.46 16.00
CA SER A 143 3.65 -15.11 14.68
C SER A 143 4.48 -14.04 13.95
N VAL A 144 5.08 -13.11 14.68
CA VAL A 144 5.94 -12.06 14.10
C VAL A 144 7.28 -12.65 13.71
N GLN A 145 7.85 -13.53 14.54
CA GLN A 145 9.08 -14.24 14.23
C GLN A 145 8.89 -15.13 13.00
N ALA A 146 7.79 -15.90 12.94
CA ALA A 146 7.45 -16.72 11.77
C ALA A 146 7.31 -15.88 10.49
N ALA A 147 6.69 -14.69 10.57
CA ALA A 147 6.63 -13.77 9.42
C ALA A 147 8.01 -13.26 9.00
N ALA A 148 8.92 -13.02 9.95
CA ALA A 148 10.29 -12.62 9.63
C ALA A 148 11.03 -13.74 8.91
N ASP A 149 10.95 -14.97 9.43
CA ASP A 149 11.63 -16.14 8.90
C ASP A 149 11.10 -16.53 7.51
N GLU A 150 9.80 -16.37 7.26
CA GLU A 150 9.16 -16.67 5.98
C GLU A 150 9.46 -15.61 4.90
N TYR A 151 9.30 -14.32 5.22
CA TYR A 151 9.26 -13.29 4.19
C TYR A 151 10.59 -12.54 3.99
N LEU A 152 11.47 -12.46 5.00
CA LEU A 152 12.73 -11.71 4.94
C LEU A 152 13.89 -12.59 4.45
N VAL A 153 13.67 -13.28 3.33
CA VAL A 153 14.65 -14.15 2.68
C VAL A 153 15.14 -13.54 1.36
N ASN A 154 16.36 -13.91 0.97
CA ASN A 154 17.05 -13.32 -0.19
C ASN A 154 16.25 -13.45 -1.49
N ASP A 155 15.70 -14.63 -1.78
CA ASP A 155 14.95 -14.90 -3.01
C ASP A 155 13.60 -14.18 -3.05
N ASN A 156 13.10 -13.73 -1.90
CA ASN A 156 11.90 -12.91 -1.80
C ASN A 156 12.21 -11.40 -1.90
N ARG A 157 13.49 -11.01 -1.94
CA ARG A 157 13.91 -9.62 -1.97
C ARG A 157 14.00 -9.08 -3.40
N THR A 158 13.40 -7.91 -3.62
CA THR A 158 13.74 -7.01 -4.71
C THR A 158 14.46 -5.78 -4.15
N LEU A 159 15.67 -5.52 -4.63
CA LEU A 159 16.48 -4.35 -4.25
C LEU A 159 16.47 -3.31 -5.39
N GLY A 160 16.08 -2.09 -5.09
CA GLY A 160 16.18 -0.95 -6.00
C GLY A 160 17.20 0.05 -5.47
N LEU A 161 17.99 0.64 -6.37
CA LEU A 161 18.93 1.71 -6.06
C LEU A 161 18.56 2.92 -6.91
N PHE A 162 18.47 4.09 -6.28
CA PHE A 162 18.32 5.35 -6.97
C PHE A 162 19.61 6.15 -6.79
N ILE A 163 20.38 6.26 -7.88
CA ILE A 163 21.60 7.04 -7.94
C ILE A 163 21.31 8.21 -8.88
N PRO A 164 21.27 9.46 -8.37
CA PRO A 164 21.09 10.63 -9.21
C PRO A 164 22.18 10.70 -10.29
N GLU A 165 21.78 10.98 -11.53
CA GLU A 165 22.70 11.29 -12.62
C GLU A 165 22.82 12.81 -12.74
N GLU A 166 24.04 13.32 -12.76
CA GLU A 166 24.29 14.77 -12.85
C GLU A 166 24.01 15.30 -14.25
N ASN A 167 24.26 14.50 -15.30
CA ASN A 167 24.10 14.92 -16.68
C ASN A 167 23.17 13.96 -17.47
N PRO A 168 21.86 13.94 -17.15
CA PRO A 168 20.94 13.03 -17.82
C PRO A 168 20.70 13.49 -19.27
N ASN A 169 21.07 12.66 -20.24
CA ASN A 169 20.70 12.85 -21.64
C ASN A 169 19.21 12.51 -21.83
N ARG A 170 18.33 13.50 -21.72
CA ARG A 170 16.88 13.34 -21.90
C ARG A 170 16.42 13.89 -23.25
N ALA A 171 15.34 13.33 -23.78
CA ALA A 171 14.71 13.87 -24.97
C ALA A 171 14.12 15.26 -24.63
N ASP A 172 14.71 16.32 -25.17
CA ASP A 172 14.29 17.71 -24.95
C ASP A 172 12.83 17.98 -25.33
N SER A 173 12.23 17.11 -26.16
CA SER A 173 10.82 17.15 -26.53
C SER A 173 9.86 16.81 -25.38
N ILE A 174 10.33 16.13 -24.32
CA ILE A 174 9.51 15.79 -23.15
C ILE A 174 9.62 16.94 -22.14
N VAL A 175 8.80 17.96 -22.36
CA VAL A 175 8.71 19.10 -21.44
C VAL A 175 7.75 18.76 -20.31
N ARG A 176 8.18 18.99 -19.06
CA ARG A 176 7.32 18.82 -17.89
C ARG A 176 6.32 19.97 -17.80
N LEU A 177 5.06 19.68 -18.12
CA LEU A 177 3.96 20.63 -17.97
C LEU A 177 3.66 20.90 -16.48
N LYS A 178 3.38 22.16 -16.16
CA LYS A 178 2.89 22.64 -14.87
C LYS A 178 1.36 22.64 -14.85
N GLN A 179 0.79 22.80 -13.67
CA GLN A 179 -0.67 22.85 -13.51
C GLN A 179 -1.31 24.04 -14.24
N GLU A 180 -0.58 25.15 -14.37
CA GLU A 180 -0.97 26.32 -15.19
C GLU A 180 -1.10 25.95 -16.68
N ASP A 181 -0.20 25.10 -17.19
CA ASP A 181 -0.25 24.64 -18.58
C ASP A 181 -1.49 23.76 -18.83
N VAL A 182 -1.91 22.97 -17.83
CA VAL A 182 -3.14 22.18 -17.91
C VAL A 182 -4.36 23.08 -18.01
N ALA A 183 -4.40 24.18 -17.24
CA ALA A 183 -5.51 25.13 -17.30
C ALA A 183 -5.66 25.74 -18.70
N LEU A 184 -4.54 26.09 -19.36
CA LEU A 184 -4.52 26.57 -20.74
C LEU A 184 -4.98 25.51 -21.74
N LEU A 185 -4.59 24.25 -21.56
CA LEU A 185 -4.99 23.16 -22.45
C LEU A 185 -6.49 22.91 -22.45
N VAL A 186 -7.16 23.13 -21.31
CA VAL A 186 -8.60 22.87 -21.17
C VAL A 186 -9.47 24.12 -21.35
N GLU A 187 -8.87 25.32 -21.42
CA GLU A 187 -9.59 26.61 -21.49
C GLU A 187 -10.66 26.63 -22.59
N ASN A 188 -10.31 26.09 -23.76
CA ASN A 188 -11.19 26.04 -24.94
C ASN A 188 -11.64 24.63 -25.30
N TYR A 189 -11.40 23.65 -24.42
CA TYR A 189 -11.81 22.28 -24.69
C TYR A 189 -13.34 22.19 -24.70
N LYS A 190 -13.88 21.88 -25.88
CA LYS A 190 -15.29 21.52 -26.05
C LYS A 190 -15.37 20.01 -26.09
N GLY A 191 -16.07 19.43 -25.11
CA GLY A 191 -16.39 18.00 -25.12
C GLY A 191 -17.05 17.59 -26.44
N ARG A 192 -17.06 16.29 -26.71
CA ARG A 192 -17.79 15.76 -27.88
C ARG A 192 -19.28 16.03 -27.72
N GLU A 193 -20.02 16.02 -28.82
CA GLU A 193 -21.48 16.06 -28.78
C GLU A 193 -22.00 14.99 -27.82
N ASN A 194 -23.03 15.33 -27.05
CA ASN A 194 -23.72 14.35 -26.23
C ASN A 194 -24.16 13.23 -27.17
N ILE A 195 -23.67 12.01 -26.90
CA ILE A 195 -24.28 10.83 -27.49
C ILE A 195 -25.75 10.89 -27.07
N ASP A 196 -26.63 10.84 -28.06
CA ASP A 196 -28.08 10.92 -27.84
C ASP A 196 -28.41 9.98 -26.68
N LYS A 197 -28.91 10.56 -25.58
CA LYS A 197 -29.40 9.74 -24.47
C LYS A 197 -30.53 8.97 -25.11
N GLY A 198 -30.28 7.71 -25.45
CA GLY A 198 -31.27 6.84 -26.07
C GLY A 198 -32.60 7.04 -25.38
N GLU A 199 -33.68 7.02 -26.16
CA GLU A 199 -35.00 7.54 -25.80
C GLU A 199 -35.30 7.44 -24.30
N SER A 200 -35.76 8.55 -23.70
CA SER A 200 -36.28 8.56 -22.34
C SER A 200 -37.40 7.53 -22.22
N PHE A 201 -37.06 6.31 -21.80
CA PHE A 201 -37.99 5.21 -21.71
C PHE A 201 -38.89 5.42 -20.50
N ASP A 202 -40.18 5.66 -20.72
CA ASP A 202 -41.18 5.58 -19.67
C ASP A 202 -41.39 4.11 -19.29
N PRO A 203 -41.02 3.66 -18.07
CA PRO A 203 -41.15 2.26 -17.67
C PRO A 203 -42.58 1.91 -17.21
N SER A 204 -43.59 2.72 -17.54
CA SER A 204 -44.98 2.38 -17.31
C SER A 204 -45.35 1.07 -18.03
N HIS A 205 -46.20 0.26 -17.39
CA HIS A 205 -46.67 -1.01 -17.95
C HIS A 205 -47.28 -0.83 -19.35
N GLU A 206 -48.06 0.23 -19.54
CA GLU A 206 -48.75 0.52 -20.79
C GLU A 206 -47.78 0.84 -21.94
N ASN A 207 -46.67 1.56 -21.66
CA ASN A 207 -45.63 1.84 -22.67
C ASN A 207 -44.77 0.61 -23.01
N ILE A 208 -44.50 -0.26 -22.02
CA ILE A 208 -43.83 -1.54 -22.24
C ILE A 208 -44.67 -2.44 -23.14
N ASP A 209 -45.97 -2.54 -22.88
CA ASP A 209 -46.88 -3.40 -23.64
C ASP A 209 -47.04 -2.93 -25.09
N GLN A 210 -47.10 -1.62 -25.33
CA GLN A 210 -47.17 -1.05 -26.69
C GLN A 210 -45.93 -1.34 -27.55
N ARG A 211 -44.75 -1.45 -26.93
CA ARG A 211 -43.48 -1.69 -27.61
C ARG A 211 -43.06 -3.17 -27.60
N SER A 212 -43.89 -4.03 -27.04
CA SER A 212 -43.62 -5.47 -26.97
C SER A 212 -44.23 -6.20 -28.17
N GLU A 213 -43.38 -6.85 -28.96
CA GLU A 213 -43.84 -7.81 -29.96
C GLU A 213 -43.97 -9.20 -29.32
N LEU A 214 -45.21 -9.63 -29.10
CA LEU A 214 -45.50 -10.99 -28.64
C LEU A 214 -45.60 -11.91 -29.86
N THR A 215 -44.55 -12.68 -30.10
CA THR A 215 -44.58 -13.78 -31.06
C THR A 215 -44.88 -15.09 -30.36
N LYS A 216 -45.82 -15.86 -30.93
CA LYS A 216 -46.13 -17.20 -30.48
C LYS A 216 -45.29 -18.17 -31.31
N LEU A 217 -44.30 -18.80 -30.69
CA LEU A 217 -43.45 -19.80 -31.33
C LEU A 217 -44.31 -21.01 -31.75
N GLU A 218 -44.08 -21.55 -32.95
CA GLU A 218 -44.85 -22.69 -33.51
C GLU A 218 -44.59 -24.05 -32.82
N SER A 219 -43.85 -24.08 -31.72
CA SER A 219 -43.73 -25.26 -30.88
C SER A 219 -43.91 -24.87 -29.41
N GLY A 220 -45.17 -24.93 -28.96
CA GLY A 220 -45.48 -24.96 -27.54
C GLY A 220 -45.24 -26.35 -26.98
N GLY A 221 -44.26 -26.44 -26.09
CA GLY A 221 -44.10 -27.45 -25.05
C GLY A 221 -43.69 -26.75 -23.78
#